data_AF-A0A947AR29-F1
#
_entry.id   AF-A0A947AR29-F1
#
_cell.length_a   1.000
_cell.length_b   1.000
_cell.length_c   1.000
_cell.angle_alpha   90.00
_cell.angle_beta   90.00
_cell.angle_gamma   90.00
#
_symmetry.space_group_name_H-M   'P 1'
#
loop_
_entity.id
_entity.type
_entity.pdbx_description
1 polymer ?
#
loop_
_entity_poly.entity_id
_entity_poly.type
_entity_poly.pdbx_seq_one_letter_code
_entity_poly.pdbx_strand_id
1 'polypeptide(L)'
;MKYFFILTSLLVFLAAKSAHAENIELLYINANVGASAGGHTALKLGDDVFHYQFFPDQRFLLVREPWPHFRLIYNRLRNRTIYSATCLVSKTSYKKIKSKFTTILASQQADFYHERLLQEQLDILGNLLSGNISMDVVGLGFFDPTKKESEFGVSLRSYIQKALGNDFLVRKKRLLDAGLQKIIFPEKGSLDDSPPSIE
;
A
#
# COMPACT_ATOMS: atom_id res chain seq x y z
N MET A 1 -4.88 64.66 -8.41
CA MET A 1 -5.53 64.06 -7.22
C MET A 1 -6.40 62.83 -7.50
N LYS A 2 -7.27 62.79 -8.53
CA LYS A 2 -8.14 61.64 -8.82
C LYS A 2 -7.39 60.31 -9.07
N TYR A 3 -6.27 60.34 -9.78
CA TYR A 3 -5.50 59.12 -10.09
C TYR A 3 -4.76 58.53 -8.87
N PHE A 4 -4.45 59.34 -7.87
CA PHE A 4 -3.78 58.87 -6.66
C PHE A 4 -4.72 58.02 -5.78
N PHE A 5 -6.00 58.41 -5.71
CA PHE A 5 -7.05 57.65 -5.00
C PHE A 5 -7.39 56.32 -5.67
N ILE A 6 -7.35 56.26 -7.01
CA ILE A 6 -7.59 55.03 -7.76
C ILE A 6 -6.41 54.05 -7.57
N LEU A 7 -5.18 54.57 -7.58
CA LEU A 7 -3.98 53.75 -7.40
C LEU A 7 -3.87 53.19 -5.97
N THR A 8 -4.21 53.97 -4.95
CA THR A 8 -4.25 53.47 -3.56
C THR A 8 -5.38 52.48 -3.33
N SER A 9 -6.57 52.68 -3.91
CA SER A 9 -7.67 51.72 -3.82
C SER A 9 -7.33 50.38 -4.50
N LEU A 10 -6.60 50.39 -5.61
CA LEU A 10 -6.17 49.17 -6.31
C LEU A 10 -5.10 48.40 -5.51
N LEU A 11 -4.21 49.10 -4.81
CA LEU A 11 -3.17 48.51 -3.98
C LEU A 11 -3.73 47.80 -2.72
N VAL A 12 -4.78 48.34 -2.11
CA VAL A 12 -5.48 47.73 -0.96
C VAL A 12 -6.22 46.45 -1.38
N PHE A 13 -6.82 46.42 -2.58
CA PHE A 13 -7.46 45.21 -3.11
C PHE A 13 -6.46 44.09 -3.47
N LEU A 14 -5.25 44.44 -3.93
CA LEU A 14 -4.20 43.44 -4.21
C LEU A 14 -3.56 42.87 -2.93
N ALA A 15 -3.52 43.64 -1.84
CA ALA A 15 -3.02 43.20 -0.55
C ALA A 15 -4.00 42.27 0.19
N ALA A 16 -5.29 42.30 -0.16
CA ALA A 16 -6.28 41.32 0.27
C ALA A 16 -6.15 40.00 -0.53
N LYS A 17 -4.93 39.43 -0.61
CA LYS A 17 -4.82 37.98 -0.88
C LYS A 17 -5.49 37.29 0.30
N SER A 18 -6.75 36.90 0.09
CA SER A 18 -7.56 36.10 1.00
C SER A 18 -6.67 35.04 1.65
N ALA A 19 -6.29 35.26 2.91
CA ALA A 19 -5.80 34.24 3.80
C ALA A 19 -6.96 33.28 4.03
N HIS A 20 -7.23 32.45 3.02
CA HIS A 20 -8.33 31.53 3.04
C HIS A 20 -7.94 30.43 4.02
N ALA A 21 -8.61 30.42 5.16
CA ALA A 21 -8.47 29.36 6.14
C ALA A 21 -9.27 28.15 5.64
N GLU A 22 -8.65 26.98 5.74
CA GLU A 22 -9.30 25.70 5.51
C GLU A 22 -9.73 25.13 6.85
N ASN A 23 -10.84 24.40 6.87
CA ASN A 23 -11.33 23.73 8.06
C ASN A 23 -10.69 22.35 8.20
N ILE A 24 -10.13 22.09 9.38
CA ILE A 24 -9.86 20.73 9.86
C ILE A 24 -10.78 20.45 11.04
N GLU A 25 -11.22 19.21 11.17
CA GLU A 25 -12.12 18.81 12.25
C GLU A 25 -11.48 17.66 13.05
N LEU A 26 -11.27 17.90 14.35
CA LEU A 26 -10.89 16.86 15.31
C LEU A 26 -12.17 16.21 15.83
N LEU A 27 -12.35 14.94 15.51
CA LEU A 27 -13.53 14.18 15.89
C LEU A 27 -13.21 13.34 17.12
N TYR A 28 -14.10 13.37 18.11
CA TYR A 28 -14.15 12.42 19.22
C TYR A 28 -15.45 11.63 19.15
N ILE A 29 -15.34 10.31 19.16
CA ILE A 29 -16.45 9.38 19.06
C ILE A 29 -16.58 8.69 20.40
N ASN A 30 -17.72 8.90 21.07
CA ASN A 30 -17.95 8.42 22.43
C ASN A 30 -17.81 6.90 22.52
N ALA A 31 -17.34 6.36 23.65
CA ALA A 31 -17.27 4.92 23.86
C ALA A 31 -18.66 4.27 23.82
N ASN A 32 -18.72 2.97 23.51
CA ASN A 32 -19.92 2.17 23.75
C ASN A 32 -19.58 0.96 24.63
N VAL A 33 -20.60 0.39 25.28
CA VAL A 33 -20.43 -0.85 26.03
C VAL A 33 -20.21 -1.99 25.03
N GLY A 34 -19.05 -2.65 25.12
CA GLY A 34 -18.67 -3.79 24.28
C GLY A 34 -17.60 -3.52 23.21
N ALA A 35 -17.27 -2.26 22.89
CA ALA A 35 -16.16 -1.93 21.99
C ALA A 35 -15.54 -0.54 22.27
N SER A 36 -14.20 -0.47 22.28
CA SER A 36 -13.40 0.74 22.50
C SER A 36 -13.76 1.50 23.79
N ALA A 37 -13.35 0.95 24.94
CA ALA A 37 -13.65 1.48 26.28
C ALA A 37 -13.23 2.97 26.50
N GLY A 38 -12.28 3.49 25.72
CA GLY A 38 -11.83 4.89 25.79
C GLY A 38 -12.42 5.86 24.76
N GLY A 39 -13.31 5.39 23.87
CA GLY A 39 -13.76 6.15 22.71
C GLY A 39 -12.85 5.99 21.50
N HIS A 40 -12.99 6.87 20.51
CA HIS A 40 -12.22 6.82 19.25
C HIS A 40 -11.99 8.24 18.73
N THR A 41 -10.83 8.51 18.12
CA THR A 41 -10.50 9.84 17.59
C THR A 41 -10.21 9.78 16.11
N ALA A 42 -10.59 10.84 15.40
CA ALA A 42 -10.37 10.95 13.96
C ALA A 42 -10.07 12.39 13.54
N LEU A 43 -9.34 12.55 12.45
CA LEU A 43 -9.07 13.84 11.81
C LEU A 43 -9.83 13.89 10.48
N LYS A 44 -10.77 14.83 10.36
CA LYS A 44 -11.52 15.07 9.13
C LYS A 44 -10.94 16.26 8.37
N LEU A 45 -10.62 16.02 7.10
CA LEU A 45 -10.03 16.97 6.15
C LEU A 45 -10.91 17.02 4.90
N GLY A 46 -11.85 17.97 4.85
CA GLY A 46 -12.90 17.96 3.81
C GLY A 46 -13.81 16.73 3.97
N ASP A 47 -13.86 15.89 2.94
CA ASP A 47 -14.61 14.63 2.94
C ASP A 47 -13.79 13.41 3.40
N ASP A 48 -12.48 13.54 3.55
CA ASP A 48 -11.62 12.46 4.01
C ASP A 48 -11.55 12.43 5.54
N VAL A 49 -11.74 11.26 6.16
CA VAL A 49 -11.57 11.03 7.60
C VAL A 49 -10.42 10.06 7.83
N PHE A 50 -9.39 10.52 8.51
CA PHE A 50 -8.24 9.72 8.92
C PHE A 50 -8.39 9.30 10.39
N HIS A 51 -8.25 8.02 10.68
CA HIS A 51 -8.33 7.51 12.05
C HIS A 51 -7.54 6.21 12.20
N TYR A 52 -7.09 5.91 13.42
CA TYR A 52 -6.40 4.65 13.67
C TYR A 52 -7.36 3.59 14.21
N GLN A 53 -7.45 2.46 13.53
CA GLN A 53 -8.35 1.38 13.88
C GLN A 53 -7.58 0.15 14.35
N PHE A 54 -8.06 -0.47 15.43
CA PHE A 54 -7.57 -1.77 15.89
C PHE A 54 -8.24 -2.89 15.09
N PHE A 55 -7.42 -3.76 14.50
CA PHE A 55 -7.85 -4.91 13.73
C PHE A 55 -7.68 -6.22 14.53
N PRO A 56 -8.41 -7.30 14.17
CA PRO A 56 -8.36 -8.58 14.91
C PRO A 56 -6.98 -9.23 14.99
N ASP A 57 -6.09 -8.89 14.08
CA ASP A 57 -4.68 -9.31 14.04
C ASP A 57 -3.78 -8.53 15.00
N GLN A 58 -4.37 -7.80 15.95
CA GLN A 58 -3.71 -7.00 16.98
C GLN A 58 -2.94 -5.79 16.43
N ARG A 59 -3.20 -5.37 15.19
CA ARG A 59 -2.56 -4.20 14.59
C ARG A 59 -3.42 -2.96 14.73
N PHE A 60 -2.76 -1.82 14.94
CA PHE A 60 -3.38 -0.50 14.99
C PHE A 60 -2.98 0.28 13.74
N LEU A 61 -3.91 0.39 12.79
CA LEU A 61 -3.61 0.84 11.43
C LEU A 61 -4.26 2.18 11.15
N LEU A 62 -3.55 3.04 10.43
CA LEU A 62 -4.16 4.25 9.88
C LEU A 62 -5.13 3.83 8.77
N VAL A 63 -6.35 4.36 8.83
CA VAL A 63 -7.43 4.16 7.85
C VAL A 63 -7.89 5.52 7.33
N ARG A 64 -8.26 5.57 6.05
CA ARG A 64 -8.95 6.71 5.44
C ARG A 64 -10.31 6.28 4.94
N GLU A 65 -11.35 6.97 5.38
CA GLU A 65 -12.73 6.72 4.95
C GLU A 65 -13.42 8.00 4.48
N PRO A 66 -14.36 7.91 3.52
CA PRO A 66 -15.24 9.02 3.22
C PRO A 66 -16.12 9.36 4.42
N TRP A 67 -16.32 10.65 4.68
CA TRP A 67 -17.14 11.13 5.78
C TRP A 67 -18.56 10.54 5.83
N PRO A 68 -19.30 10.38 4.70
CA PRO A 68 -20.61 9.71 4.73
C PRO A 68 -20.53 8.28 5.25
N HIS A 69 -19.50 7.53 4.86
CA HIS A 69 -19.28 6.16 5.33
C HIS A 69 -18.94 6.14 6.83
N PHE A 70 -18.00 6.97 7.25
CA PHE A 70 -17.60 7.09 8.66
C PHE A 70 -18.80 7.41 9.56
N ARG A 71 -19.62 8.40 9.17
CA ARG A 71 -20.82 8.78 9.90
C ARG A 71 -21.86 7.66 9.94
N LEU A 72 -22.06 6.94 8.83
CA LEU A 72 -22.97 5.80 8.79
C LEU A 72 -22.55 4.71 9.79
N ILE A 73 -21.29 4.30 9.76
CA ILE A 73 -20.77 3.24 10.65
C ILE A 73 -20.86 3.68 12.11
N TYR A 74 -20.23 4.80 12.47
CA TYR A 74 -20.09 5.18 13.87
C TYR A 74 -21.36 5.78 14.47
N ASN A 75 -22.02 6.70 13.76
CA ASN A 75 -23.19 7.39 14.33
C ASN A 75 -24.49 6.62 14.13
N ARG A 76 -24.75 6.06 12.94
CA ARG A 76 -26.03 5.39 12.67
C ARG A 76 -26.03 3.94 13.13
N LEU A 77 -25.09 3.13 12.66
CA LEU A 77 -25.09 1.69 12.91
C LEU A 77 -24.62 1.33 14.32
N ARG A 78 -23.65 2.09 14.86
CA ARG A 78 -23.12 1.86 16.21
C ARG A 78 -23.75 2.75 17.28
N ASN A 79 -24.66 3.65 16.89
CA ASN A 79 -25.33 4.61 17.76
C ASN A 79 -24.37 5.39 18.68
N ARG A 80 -23.21 5.82 18.13
CA ARG A 80 -22.20 6.58 18.89
C ARG A 80 -22.34 8.07 18.58
N THR A 81 -22.30 8.89 19.63
CA THR A 81 -22.22 10.35 19.48
C THR A 81 -20.84 10.74 18.95
N ILE A 82 -20.81 11.61 17.94
CA ILE A 82 -19.59 12.19 17.38
C ILE A 82 -19.55 13.67 17.77
N TYR A 83 -18.52 14.06 18.51
CA TYR A 83 -18.18 15.44 18.81
C TYR A 83 -17.13 15.92 17.80
N SER A 84 -17.24 17.16 17.33
CA SER A 84 -16.29 17.77 16.39
C SER A 84 -15.78 19.09 16.95
N ALA A 85 -14.46 19.27 16.93
CA ALA A 85 -13.80 20.54 17.17
C ALA A 85 -13.18 21.04 15.86
N THR A 86 -13.73 22.13 15.33
CA THR A 86 -13.24 22.74 14.08
C THR A 86 -12.08 23.69 14.38
N CYS A 87 -10.99 23.55 13.61
CA CYS A 87 -9.85 24.44 13.64
C CYS A 87 -9.63 25.03 12.24
N LEU A 88 -9.45 26.34 12.18
CA LEU A 88 -9.12 27.08 10.97
C LEU A 88 -7.59 27.06 10.79
N VAL A 89 -7.12 26.54 9.67
CA VAL A 89 -5.69 26.47 9.34
C VAL A 89 -5.40 27.15 8.02
N SER A 90 -4.18 27.61 7.80
CA SER A 90 -3.78 28.11 6.49
C SER A 90 -3.85 27.01 5.43
N LYS A 91 -4.14 27.39 4.18
CA LYS A 91 -4.05 26.48 3.01
C LYS A 91 -2.75 25.68 2.94
N THR A 92 -1.63 26.29 3.30
CA THR A 92 -0.32 25.63 3.29
C THR A 92 -0.24 24.54 4.36
N SER A 93 -0.71 24.82 5.59
CA SER A 93 -0.78 23.84 6.67
C SER A 93 -1.76 22.71 6.34
N TYR A 94 -2.95 23.02 5.80
CA TYR A 94 -3.92 22.02 5.36
C TYR A 94 -3.31 21.02 4.38
N LYS A 95 -2.64 21.52 3.33
CA LYS A 95 -1.96 20.67 2.33
C LYS A 95 -0.85 19.82 2.96
N LYS A 96 -0.05 20.38 3.87
CA LYS A 96 1.00 19.65 4.58
C LYS A 96 0.43 18.51 5.41
N ILE A 97 -0.62 18.77 6.19
CA ILE A 97 -1.29 17.77 7.04
C ILE A 97 -1.88 16.66 6.16
N LYS A 98 -2.68 17.02 5.13
CA LYS A 98 -3.28 16.05 4.21
C LYS A 98 -2.23 15.18 3.52
N SER A 99 -1.15 15.81 3.04
CA SER A 99 -0.03 15.11 2.41
C SER A 99 0.61 14.12 3.38
N LYS A 100 0.93 14.55 4.61
CA LYS A 100 1.58 13.69 5.61
C LYS A 100 0.75 12.44 5.93
N PHE A 101 -0.55 12.59 6.20
CA PHE A 101 -1.44 11.44 6.47
C PHE A 101 -1.59 10.53 5.25
N THR A 102 -1.65 11.10 4.04
CA THR A 102 -1.70 10.31 2.80
C THR A 102 -0.41 9.52 2.59
N THR A 103 0.76 10.12 2.85
CA THR A 103 2.05 9.45 2.75
C THR A 103 2.20 8.32 3.77
N ILE A 104 1.78 8.55 5.03
CA ILE A 104 1.80 7.50 6.06
C ILE A 104 0.93 6.31 5.61
N LEU A 105 -0.29 6.58 5.14
CA LEU A 105 -1.19 5.53 4.66
C LEU A 105 -0.60 4.75 3.48
N ALA A 106 -0.01 5.44 2.51
CA ALA A 106 0.61 4.80 1.35
C ALA A 106 1.83 3.96 1.74
N SER A 107 2.67 4.44 2.66
CA SER A 107 3.81 3.66 3.20
C SER A 107 3.31 2.39 3.87
N GLN A 108 2.34 2.51 4.77
CA GLN A 108 1.76 1.36 5.46
C GLN A 108 1.20 0.31 4.48
N GLN A 109 0.53 0.74 3.42
CA GLN A 109 0.02 -0.17 2.37
C GLN A 109 1.14 -0.86 1.60
N ALA A 110 2.22 -0.12 1.29
CA ALA A 110 3.39 -0.70 0.64
C ALA A 110 4.07 -1.73 1.54
N ASP A 111 4.23 -1.43 2.82
CA ASP A 111 4.87 -2.33 3.80
C ASP A 111 4.09 -3.66 3.89
N PHE A 112 2.76 -3.61 4.00
CA PHE A 112 1.94 -4.84 4.03
C PHE A 112 1.94 -5.61 2.72
N TYR A 113 2.02 -4.90 1.59
CA TYR A 113 2.16 -5.57 0.31
C TYR A 113 3.49 -6.35 0.24
N HIS A 114 4.59 -5.77 0.72
CA HIS A 114 5.89 -6.43 0.76
C HIS A 114 5.91 -7.60 1.75
N GLU A 115 5.36 -7.42 2.96
CA GLU A 115 5.24 -8.49 3.95
C GLU A 115 4.51 -9.71 3.37
N ARG A 116 3.36 -9.48 2.71
CA ARG A 116 2.59 -10.55 2.08
C ARG A 116 3.39 -11.26 0.99
N LEU A 117 4.08 -10.51 0.13
CA LEU A 117 4.91 -11.11 -0.93
C LEU A 117 6.06 -11.96 -0.36
N LEU A 118 6.71 -11.49 0.71
CA LEU A 118 7.77 -12.23 1.37
C LEU A 118 7.23 -13.51 2.01
N GLN A 119 6.06 -13.45 2.64
CA GLN A 119 5.41 -14.63 3.21
C GLN A 119 5.06 -15.65 2.11
N GLU A 120 4.47 -15.20 1.00
CA GLU A 120 4.18 -16.06 -0.16
C GLU A 120 5.46 -16.74 -0.69
N GLN A 121 6.58 -16.02 -0.77
CA GLN A 121 7.87 -16.58 -1.20
C GLN A 121 8.44 -17.60 -0.22
N LEU A 122 8.33 -17.35 1.08
CA LEU A 122 8.75 -18.30 2.11
C LEU A 122 7.90 -19.57 2.09
N ASP A 123 6.59 -19.43 1.90
CA ASP A 123 5.67 -20.56 1.79
C ASP A 123 6.01 -21.42 0.56
N ILE A 124 6.31 -20.80 -0.58
CA ILE A 124 6.78 -21.49 -1.80
C ILE A 124 8.08 -22.25 -1.51
N LEU A 125 9.08 -21.60 -0.91
CA LEU A 125 10.36 -22.23 -0.61
C LEU A 125 10.19 -23.41 0.37
N GLY A 126 9.37 -23.25 1.41
CA GLY A 126 9.05 -24.31 2.37
C GLY A 126 8.36 -25.51 1.72
N ASN A 127 7.42 -25.27 0.81
CA ASN A 127 6.75 -26.32 0.04
C ASN A 127 7.73 -27.07 -0.89
N LEU A 128 8.63 -26.35 -1.56
CA LEU A 128 9.68 -26.96 -2.39
C LEU A 128 10.63 -27.84 -1.56
N LEU A 129 11.09 -27.34 -0.40
CA LEU A 129 12.01 -28.07 0.47
C LEU A 129 11.37 -29.31 1.11
N SER A 130 10.08 -29.26 1.41
CA SER A 130 9.33 -30.40 1.97
C SER A 130 8.92 -31.44 0.91
N GLY A 131 9.27 -31.24 -0.36
CA GLY A 131 8.89 -32.11 -1.47
C GLY A 131 7.40 -32.04 -1.83
N ASN A 132 6.67 -31.09 -1.25
CA ASN A 132 5.24 -30.92 -1.45
C ASN A 132 5.00 -29.94 -2.61
N ILE A 133 5.11 -30.44 -3.84
CA ILE A 133 5.03 -29.63 -5.08
C ILE A 133 3.56 -29.40 -5.48
N SER A 134 2.74 -28.88 -4.55
CA SER A 134 1.41 -28.38 -4.87
C SER A 134 1.44 -26.86 -4.72
N MET A 135 1.61 -26.16 -5.84
CA MET A 135 1.66 -24.70 -5.88
C MET A 135 0.50 -24.18 -6.73
N ASP A 136 -0.42 -23.46 -6.09
CA ASP A 136 -1.42 -22.65 -6.79
C ASP A 136 -0.74 -21.36 -7.26
N VAL A 137 -0.09 -21.43 -8.42
CA VAL A 137 0.44 -20.25 -9.08
C VAL A 137 -0.75 -19.51 -9.69
N VAL A 138 -0.95 -18.25 -9.30
CA VAL A 138 -1.88 -17.34 -9.99
C VAL A 138 -1.32 -17.06 -11.39
N GLY A 139 -1.47 -18.03 -12.28
CA GLY A 139 -1.38 -17.84 -13.71
C GLY A 139 -2.77 -17.54 -14.25
N LEU A 140 -2.86 -16.71 -15.29
CA LEU A 140 -3.91 -16.94 -16.28
C LEU A 140 -3.85 -18.43 -16.62
N GLY A 141 -4.96 -19.17 -16.48
CA GLY A 141 -5.04 -20.63 -16.57
C GLY A 141 -4.59 -21.22 -17.91
N PHE A 142 -3.30 -21.09 -18.24
CA PHE A 142 -2.69 -21.49 -19.49
C PHE A 142 -2.18 -22.93 -19.48
N PHE A 143 -2.19 -23.60 -18.31
CA PHE A 143 -1.65 -24.94 -18.16
C PHE A 143 -2.66 -25.85 -17.47
N ASP A 144 -3.60 -26.36 -18.26
CA ASP A 144 -4.40 -27.53 -17.90
C ASP A 144 -3.78 -28.77 -18.57
N PRO A 145 -3.12 -29.66 -17.83
CA PRO A 145 -2.44 -30.82 -18.40
C PRO A 145 -3.41 -31.85 -18.99
N THR A 146 -4.73 -31.72 -18.74
CA THR A 146 -5.76 -32.64 -19.23
C THR A 146 -6.41 -32.16 -20.53
N LYS A 147 -6.20 -30.89 -20.92
CA LYS A 147 -6.75 -30.34 -22.16
C LYS A 147 -5.75 -30.43 -23.31
N LYS A 148 -6.29 -30.79 -24.48
CA LYS A 148 -5.55 -30.78 -25.74
C LYS A 148 -5.06 -29.37 -26.03
N GLU A 149 -3.80 -29.27 -26.45
CA GLU A 149 -3.17 -28.00 -26.82
C GLU A 149 -4.04 -27.23 -27.84
N SER A 150 -4.26 -25.94 -27.58
CA SER A 150 -5.01 -25.07 -28.48
C SER A 150 -4.19 -24.77 -29.74
N GLU A 151 -4.86 -24.46 -30.85
CA GLU A 151 -4.19 -24.06 -32.11
C GLU A 151 -3.23 -22.87 -31.91
N PHE A 152 -3.59 -21.97 -30.98
CA PHE A 152 -2.72 -20.88 -30.55
C PHE A 152 -1.46 -21.38 -29.83
N GLY A 153 -1.58 -22.37 -28.95
CA GLY A 153 -0.44 -23.01 -28.27
C GLY A 153 0.53 -23.64 -29.27
N VAL A 154 0.00 -24.32 -30.29
CA VAL A 154 0.80 -24.91 -31.37
C VAL A 154 1.55 -23.84 -32.16
N SER A 155 0.86 -22.76 -32.55
CA SER A 155 1.47 -21.64 -33.28
C SER A 155 2.53 -20.90 -32.46
N LEU A 156 2.29 -20.68 -31.17
CA LEU A 156 3.26 -20.06 -30.26
C LEU A 156 4.50 -20.95 -30.11
N ARG A 157 4.33 -22.26 -29.96
CA ARG A 157 5.42 -23.24 -29.89
C ARG A 157 6.26 -23.23 -31.16
N SER A 158 5.62 -23.25 -32.34
CA SER A 158 6.32 -23.17 -33.62
C SER A 158 7.08 -21.86 -33.80
N TYR A 159 6.51 -20.73 -33.34
CA TYR A 159 7.19 -19.45 -33.35
C TYR A 159 8.43 -19.45 -32.45
N ILE A 160 8.32 -19.93 -31.22
CA ILE A 160 9.43 -20.03 -30.25
C ILE A 160 10.54 -20.94 -30.81
N GLN A 161 10.18 -22.08 -31.40
CA GLN A 161 11.12 -23.01 -32.02
C GLN A 161 11.86 -22.37 -33.20
N LYS A 162 11.16 -21.62 -34.05
CA LYS A 162 11.77 -20.91 -35.18
C LYS A 162 12.68 -19.76 -34.73
N ALA A 163 12.28 -19.01 -33.70
CA ALA A 163 13.02 -17.84 -33.23
C ALA A 163 14.21 -18.18 -32.32
N LEU A 164 14.07 -19.19 -31.46
CA LEU A 164 15.02 -19.49 -30.38
C LEU A 164 15.65 -20.90 -30.49
N GLY A 165 15.20 -21.70 -31.45
CA GLY A 165 15.66 -23.06 -31.70
C GLY A 165 14.89 -24.12 -30.90
N ASN A 166 14.86 -25.35 -31.43
CA ASN A 166 14.09 -26.46 -30.89
C ASN A 166 14.47 -26.84 -29.45
N ASP A 167 15.74 -26.70 -29.08
CA ASP A 167 16.21 -27.07 -27.73
C ASP A 167 16.21 -25.90 -26.74
N PHE A 168 15.61 -24.75 -27.10
CA PHE A 168 15.62 -23.56 -26.24
C PHE A 168 15.11 -23.83 -24.83
N LEU A 169 13.95 -24.49 -24.71
CA LEU A 169 13.34 -24.80 -23.41
C LEU A 169 14.20 -25.79 -22.61
N VAL A 170 14.79 -26.78 -23.28
CA VAL A 170 15.69 -27.75 -22.64
C VAL A 170 16.94 -27.07 -22.12
N ARG A 171 17.56 -26.19 -22.91
CA ARG A 171 18.73 -25.40 -22.50
C ARG A 171 18.38 -24.48 -21.32
N LYS A 172 17.22 -23.82 -21.37
CA LYS A 172 16.80 -22.89 -20.31
C LYS A 172 16.48 -23.62 -19.01
N LYS A 173 15.81 -24.77 -19.09
CA LYS A 173 15.56 -25.66 -17.95
C LYS A 173 16.87 -26.11 -17.32
N ARG A 174 17.83 -26.61 -18.12
CA ARG A 174 19.15 -27.02 -17.62
C ARG A 174 19.90 -25.89 -16.91
N LEU A 175 19.82 -24.67 -17.45
CA LEU A 175 20.42 -23.48 -16.82
C LEU A 175 19.74 -23.13 -15.48
N LEU A 176 18.42 -23.24 -15.41
CA LEU A 176 17.66 -23.04 -14.17
C LEU A 176 18.01 -24.11 -13.14
N ASP A 177 18.02 -25.38 -13.53
CA ASP A 177 18.37 -26.52 -12.67
C ASP A 177 19.79 -26.35 -12.09
N ALA A 178 20.77 -25.95 -12.93
CA ALA A 178 22.13 -25.67 -12.48
C ALA A 178 22.20 -24.46 -11.53
N GLY A 179 21.42 -23.40 -11.80
CA GLY A 179 21.34 -22.24 -10.91
C GLY A 179 20.73 -22.56 -9.56
N LEU A 180 19.66 -23.36 -9.53
CA LEU A 180 19.00 -23.82 -8.31
C LEU A 180 19.93 -24.73 -7.49
N GLN A 181 20.66 -25.65 -8.12
CA GLN A 181 21.64 -26.48 -7.42
C GLN A 181 22.72 -25.65 -6.73
N LYS A 182 23.20 -24.57 -7.36
CA LYS A 182 24.21 -23.67 -6.77
C LYS A 182 23.69 -22.90 -5.55
N ILE A 183 22.38 -22.65 -5.49
CA ILE A 183 21.73 -21.97 -4.37
C ILE A 183 21.46 -22.95 -3.22
N ILE A 184 21.05 -24.18 -3.53
CA ILE A 184 20.72 -25.23 -2.53
C ILE A 184 21.99 -25.86 -1.94
N PHE A 185 23.04 -26.00 -2.73
CA PHE A 185 24.35 -26.51 -2.31
C PHE A 185 25.43 -25.49 -2.70
N PRO A 186 25.62 -24.40 -1.93
CA PRO A 186 26.76 -23.53 -2.15
C PRO A 186 28.02 -24.37 -1.96
N GLU A 187 28.90 -24.40 -2.96
CA GLU A 187 30.23 -25.00 -2.81
C GLU A 187 30.87 -24.40 -1.56
N LYS A 188 31.37 -25.28 -0.68
CA LYS A 188 32.00 -24.93 0.58
C LYS A 188 33.30 -24.16 0.28
N GLY A 189 33.18 -22.84 0.12
CA GLY A 189 34.26 -21.94 -0.25
C GLY A 189 34.32 -20.73 0.67
N SER A 190 35.18 -20.82 1.69
CA SER A 190 35.73 -19.77 2.56
C SER A 190 34.80 -18.63 2.99
N LEU A 191 34.11 -18.83 4.11
CA LEU A 191 33.82 -17.73 5.02
C LEU A 191 35.11 -17.49 5.83
N ASP A 192 35.81 -16.40 5.50
CA ASP A 192 36.74 -15.77 6.44
C ASP A 192 35.88 -15.12 7.54
N ASP A 193 35.85 -15.77 8.71
CA ASP A 193 35.11 -15.35 9.91
C ASP A 193 35.84 -14.26 10.72
N SER A 194 36.70 -13.46 10.07
CA SER A 194 37.35 -12.33 10.76
C SER A 194 36.39 -11.13 10.83
N PRO A 195 35.97 -10.68 12.03
CA PRO A 195 35.15 -9.48 12.16
C PRO A 195 35.94 -8.23 11.72
N PRO A 196 35.28 -7.22 11.15
CA PRO A 196 35.96 -5.98 10.75
C PRO A 196 36.48 -5.25 12.00
N SER A 197 37.79 -5.01 12.02
CA SER A 197 38.44 -4.15 13.00
C SER A 197 37.95 -2.71 12.82
N ILE A 198 37.33 -2.18 13.87
CA ILE A 198 36.94 -0.78 13.97
C ILE A 198 38.14 -0.02 14.52
N GLU A 199 38.79 0.77 13.66
CA GLU A 199 39.55 1.98 14.07
C GLU A 199 38.71 3.22 13.77
#